data_AF-A0A7S4FMZ5-F1
#
_entry.id   AF-A0A7S4FMZ5-F1
#
_cell.length_a   1.000
_cell.length_b   1.000
_cell.length_c   1.000
_cell.angle_alpha   90.00
_cell.angle_beta   90.00
_cell.angle_gamma   90.00
#
_symmetry.space_group_name_H-M   'P 1'
#
loop_
_entity.id
_entity.type
_entity.pdbx_description
1 polymer ?
#
loop_
_entity_poly.entity_id
_entity_poly.type
_entity_poly.pdbx_seq_one_letter_code
_entity_poly.pdbx_strand_id
1 'polypeptide(L)'
;VAQVARRVSSDVPYAFEEDLTLQQLGYVTDGHPNAYAVRLRVSLAVPVVMDLPWDICRETVGYITSLSHVAGRCRLTEAEEVEVLELCQMQRKQYEIIEKEVEALKKANPMQLGSHLKIMTDPQAHLEASQQDAAASNDWLKRIAAIMRAHQLPASAAQLKVLIPRVVEGQHELNPYQVCVLENRTAYLTGTAPTAQYCCPPRPPESRWLLHADRNALICSAYDFQAKVLGQQSNDLAHTPDLPARALTLPDALRHVVSFSSGQARLDSPESFLLLYSLFTRTARLKIFSRVPVAQQHSFTRLLLNLHPHSSGHGVLQSVLHILANNPQICMEMPKLTRPRTLRTASQWRRKLAAIHQELVDHELRGNLHWPP
;
A
#
# COMPACT_ATOMS: atom_id res chain seq x y z
N VAL A 1 31.48 21.92 13.32
CA VAL A 1 30.06 21.57 13.53
C VAL A 1 30.02 20.65 14.73
N ALA A 2 29.49 21.13 15.86
CA ALA A 2 29.58 20.48 17.16
C ALA A 2 28.93 19.09 17.11
N GLN A 3 29.63 18.06 17.62
CA GLN A 3 29.04 16.78 17.95
C GLN A 3 27.93 17.03 18.96
N VAL A 4 26.67 16.89 18.55
CA VAL A 4 25.56 16.72 19.50
C VAL A 4 25.92 15.49 20.32
N ALA A 5 25.97 15.64 21.64
CA ALA A 5 26.32 14.58 22.58
C ALA A 5 25.54 13.30 22.26
N ARG A 6 26.23 12.15 22.27
CA ARG A 6 25.80 10.83 21.75
C ARG A 6 24.64 10.15 22.52
N ARG A 7 23.73 10.93 23.10
CA ARG A 7 22.52 10.63 23.89
C ARG A 7 22.61 11.43 25.19
N VAL A 8 21.58 12.22 25.46
CA VAL A 8 21.43 12.88 26.76
C VAL A 8 20.63 11.92 27.62
N SER A 9 21.30 11.10 28.43
CA SER A 9 20.60 10.28 29.43
C SER A 9 20.20 11.18 30.59
N SER A 10 19.03 11.80 30.47
CA SER A 10 18.35 12.38 31.62
C SER A 10 17.53 11.29 32.29
N ASP A 11 17.88 10.91 33.51
CA ASP A 11 17.00 10.12 34.38
C ASP A 11 15.85 10.97 34.97
N VAL A 12 15.82 12.27 34.63
CA VAL A 12 14.82 13.23 35.08
C VAL A 12 13.75 13.35 33.99
N PRO A 13 12.44 13.35 34.36
CA PRO A 13 11.38 13.71 33.43
C PRO A 13 11.66 15.05 32.75
N TYR A 14 11.15 15.24 31.53
CA TYR A 14 11.27 16.51 30.83
C TYR A 14 10.79 17.67 31.71
N ALA A 15 11.50 18.79 31.65
CA ALA A 15 10.93 20.04 32.11
C ALA A 15 9.65 20.33 31.32
N PHE A 16 8.70 21.04 31.94
CA PHE A 16 7.42 21.37 31.29
C PHE A 16 7.61 22.01 29.89
N GLU A 17 8.62 22.86 29.72
CA GLU A 17 8.94 23.51 28.45
C GLU A 17 9.47 22.54 27.39
N GLU A 18 10.25 21.54 27.79
CA GLU A 18 10.80 20.51 26.89
C GLU A 18 9.69 19.57 26.43
N ASP A 19 8.83 19.14 27.35
CA ASP A 19 7.66 18.32 27.04
C ASP A 19 6.71 19.07 26.10
N LEU A 20 6.40 20.34 26.38
CA LEU A 20 5.59 21.18 25.51
C LEU A 20 6.21 21.32 24.11
N THR A 21 7.53 21.49 24.01
CA THR A 21 8.24 21.59 22.73
C THR A 21 8.14 20.29 21.94
N LEU A 22 8.32 19.14 22.60
CA LEU A 22 8.17 17.83 21.97
C LEU A 22 6.74 17.60 21.50
N GLN A 23 5.75 17.92 22.34
CA GLN A 23 4.33 17.83 21.97
C GLN A 23 4.01 18.70 20.76
N GLN A 24 4.53 19.94 20.70
CA GLN A 24 4.39 20.80 19.53
C GLN A 24 5.03 20.19 18.28
N LEU A 25 6.23 19.63 18.39
CA LEU A 25 6.89 18.92 17.28
C LEU A 25 6.11 17.70 16.80
N GLY A 26 5.39 17.00 17.69
CA GLY A 26 4.52 15.89 17.34
C GLY A 26 3.18 16.32 16.75
N TYR A 27 2.65 17.48 17.15
CA TYR A 27 1.41 18.03 16.60
C TYR A 27 1.59 18.53 15.16
N VAL A 28 2.78 19.03 14.84
CA VAL A 28 3.12 19.44 13.47
C VAL A 28 3.27 18.20 12.59
N THR A 29 2.17 17.83 11.93
CA THR A 29 2.10 16.73 10.94
C THR A 29 2.67 17.15 9.59
N ASP A 30 3.78 17.88 9.57
CA ASP A 30 4.41 18.30 8.32
C ASP A 30 5.11 17.11 7.65
N GLY A 31 4.66 16.80 6.42
CA GLY A 31 5.29 15.79 5.57
C GLY A 31 6.59 16.27 4.92
N HIS A 32 7.25 17.29 5.47
CA HIS A 32 8.44 17.88 4.88
C HIS A 32 9.65 16.94 5.09
N PRO A 33 10.47 16.65 4.05
CA PRO A 33 11.62 15.72 4.15
C PRO A 33 12.58 16.03 5.30
N ASN A 34 12.89 17.31 5.51
CA ASN A 34 13.75 17.75 6.61
C ASN A 34 13.12 17.54 8.00
N ALA A 35 11.80 17.62 8.12
CA ALA A 35 11.12 17.47 9.39
C ALA A 35 11.16 16.01 9.87
N TYR A 36 10.94 15.06 8.96
CA TYR A 36 11.21 13.64 9.22
C TYR A 36 12.62 13.43 9.77
N ALA A 37 13.63 13.97 9.08
CA ALA A 37 15.02 13.81 9.49
C ALA A 37 15.32 14.42 10.87
N VAL A 38 14.74 15.59 11.18
CA VAL A 38 14.89 16.24 12.49
C VAL A 38 14.22 15.42 13.59
N ARG A 39 12.98 14.96 13.40
CA ARG A 39 12.29 14.11 14.39
C ARG A 39 13.02 12.80 14.65
N LEU A 40 13.63 12.20 13.63
CA LEU A 40 14.47 11.02 13.79
C LEU A 40 15.75 11.31 14.58
N ARG A 41 16.43 12.44 14.33
CA ARG A 41 17.58 12.85 15.16
C ARG A 41 17.19 13.10 16.61
N VAL A 42 16.03 13.72 16.84
CA VAL A 42 15.49 13.86 18.20
C VAL A 42 15.25 12.48 18.81
N SER A 43 14.69 11.54 18.04
CA SER A 43 14.47 10.16 18.51
C SER A 43 15.76 9.44 18.90
N LEU A 44 16.88 9.73 18.24
CA LEU A 44 18.21 9.21 18.59
C LEU A 44 18.83 9.90 19.81
N ALA A 45 18.58 11.20 19.96
CA ALA A 45 19.12 11.98 21.07
C ALA A 45 18.39 11.71 22.40
N VAL A 46 17.10 11.39 22.31
CA VAL A 46 16.20 11.11 23.43
C VAL A 46 16.40 9.68 23.93
N PRO A 47 16.49 9.46 25.25
CA PRO A 47 16.53 8.12 25.82
C PRO A 47 15.29 7.32 25.40
N VAL A 48 15.50 6.04 25.08
CA VAL A 48 14.46 5.07 24.68
C VAL A 48 13.31 4.94 25.70
N VAL A 49 13.53 5.38 26.94
CA VAL A 49 12.54 5.34 28.03
C VAL A 49 11.49 6.46 27.91
N MET A 50 11.79 7.52 27.17
CA MET A 50 10.92 8.68 27.05
C MET A 50 9.96 8.53 25.87
N ASP A 51 8.71 8.90 26.10
CA ASP A 51 7.68 8.81 25.08
C ASP A 51 7.83 9.93 24.05
N LEU A 52 7.83 9.54 22.78
CA LEU A 52 7.83 10.46 21.66
C LEU A 52 6.40 10.58 21.10
N PRO A 53 5.97 11.80 20.73
CA PRO A 53 4.60 12.00 20.26
C PRO A 53 4.38 11.49 18.84
N TRP A 54 5.42 11.13 18.11
CA TRP A 54 5.36 10.51 16.78
C TRP A 54 5.65 9.00 16.81
N ASP A 55 5.37 8.32 15.70
CA ASP A 55 5.71 6.91 15.50
C ASP A 55 7.03 6.80 14.70
N ILE A 56 8.07 6.24 15.32
CA ILE A 56 9.42 6.19 14.74
C ILE A 56 9.41 5.43 13.41
N CYS A 57 8.62 4.36 13.29
CA CYS A 57 8.51 3.60 12.05
C CYS A 57 7.93 4.45 10.91
N ARG A 58 6.85 5.19 11.17
CA ARG A 58 6.24 6.09 10.16
C ARG A 58 7.16 7.23 9.77
N GLU A 59 7.83 7.86 10.73
CA GLU A 59 8.82 8.91 10.47
C GLU A 59 9.99 8.40 9.62
N THR A 60 10.46 7.18 9.91
CA THR A 60 11.55 6.52 9.17
C THR A 60 11.15 6.21 7.74
N VAL A 61 9.93 5.74 7.50
CA VAL A 61 9.42 5.56 6.14
C VAL A 61 9.35 6.90 5.41
N GLY A 62 8.80 7.94 6.03
CA GLY A 62 8.73 9.29 5.46
C GLY A 62 10.11 9.81 5.05
N TYR A 63 11.10 9.66 5.93
CA TYR A 63 12.50 9.97 5.67
C TYR A 63 13.07 9.20 4.47
N ILE A 64 12.96 7.86 4.46
CA ILE A 64 13.55 7.03 3.40
C ILE A 64 12.91 7.33 2.03
N THR A 65 11.58 7.44 2.00
CA THR A 65 10.83 7.71 0.77
C THR A 65 11.08 9.10 0.19
N SER A 66 11.56 10.04 1.02
CA SER A 66 11.91 11.40 0.62
C SER A 66 13.40 11.73 0.70
N LEU A 67 14.27 10.71 0.81
CA LEU A 67 15.70 10.85 1.10
C LEU A 67 16.45 11.76 0.12
N SER A 68 16.07 11.74 -1.17
CA SER A 68 16.62 12.60 -2.22
C SER A 68 16.33 14.08 -2.02
N HIS A 69 15.29 14.40 -1.25
CA HIS A 69 14.82 15.77 -0.97
C HIS A 69 15.23 16.27 0.43
N VAL A 70 15.85 15.42 1.25
CA VAL A 70 16.40 15.83 2.55
C VAL A 70 17.64 16.68 2.32
N ALA A 71 17.64 17.90 2.87
CA ALA A 71 18.78 18.79 2.83
C ALA A 71 20.01 18.15 3.48
N GLY A 72 21.19 18.35 2.90
CA GLY A 72 22.43 17.69 3.35
C GLY A 72 22.73 17.88 4.85
N ARG A 73 22.38 19.04 5.42
CA ARG A 73 22.55 19.32 6.87
C ARG A 73 21.61 18.53 7.79
N CYS A 74 20.45 18.12 7.27
CA CYS A 74 19.43 17.37 8.00
C CYS A 74 19.59 15.85 7.82
N ARG A 75 20.26 15.40 6.76
CA ARG A 75 20.44 13.98 6.43
C ARG A 75 21.11 13.20 7.56
N LEU A 76 20.56 12.04 7.89
CA LEU A 76 21.18 11.13 8.85
C LEU A 76 22.45 10.53 8.24
N THR A 77 23.48 10.33 9.05
CA THR A 77 24.63 9.51 8.70
C THR A 77 24.21 8.04 8.56
N GLU A 78 24.99 7.22 7.86
CA GLU A 78 24.66 5.79 7.72
C GLU A 78 24.55 5.08 9.08
N ALA A 79 25.40 5.45 10.05
CA ALA A 79 25.32 4.92 11.41
C ALA A 79 24.03 5.33 12.14
N GLU A 80 23.63 6.60 12.02
CA GLU A 80 22.36 7.10 12.56
C GLU A 80 21.16 6.39 11.90
N GLU A 81 21.21 6.12 10.59
CA GLU A 81 20.13 5.39 9.92
C GLU A 81 20.02 3.93 10.40
N VAL A 82 21.14 3.25 10.61
CA VAL A 82 21.15 1.89 11.19
C VAL A 82 20.53 1.92 12.58
N GLU A 83 20.92 2.86 13.43
CA GLU A 83 20.39 3.00 14.79
C GLU A 83 18.88 3.30 14.80
N VAL A 84 18.40 4.17 13.90
CA VAL A 84 16.95 4.41 13.73
C VAL A 84 16.21 3.15 13.29
N LEU A 85 16.77 2.37 12.37
CA LEU A 85 16.14 1.12 11.92
C LEU A 85 16.09 0.07 13.03
N GLU A 86 17.09 0.01 13.91
CA GLU A 86 17.07 -0.80 15.13
C GLU A 86 15.95 -0.35 16.08
N LEU A 87 15.77 0.97 16.28
CA LEU A 87 14.64 1.51 17.05
C LEU A 87 13.29 1.11 16.43
N CYS A 88 13.15 1.15 15.10
CA CYS A 88 11.95 0.67 14.43
C CYS A 88 11.68 -0.83 14.70
N GLN A 89 12.71 -1.67 14.66
CA GLN A 89 12.58 -3.10 14.95
C GLN A 89 12.15 -3.34 16.40
N MET A 90 12.76 -2.60 17.35
CA MET A 90 12.38 -2.66 18.76
C MET A 90 10.92 -2.24 18.95
N GLN A 91 10.50 -1.12 18.37
CA GLN A 91 9.13 -0.60 18.49
C GLN A 91 8.11 -1.57 17.88
N ARG A 92 8.39 -2.16 16.72
CA ARG A 92 7.53 -3.19 16.10
C ARG A 92 7.36 -4.40 17.02
N LYS A 93 8.46 -4.88 17.61
CA LYS A 93 8.42 -6.02 18.55
C LYS A 93 7.64 -5.70 19.83
N GLN A 94 7.70 -4.45 20.31
CA GLN A 94 6.86 -4.00 21.42
C GLN A 94 5.38 -4.08 21.05
N TYR A 95 5.00 -3.55 19.87
CA TYR A 95 3.61 -3.60 19.41
C TYR A 95 3.12 -5.05 19.24
N GLU A 96 3.92 -5.95 18.67
CA GLU A 96 3.57 -7.38 18.53
C GLU A 96 3.28 -8.07 19.87
N ILE A 97 4.05 -7.73 20.93
CA ILE A 97 3.81 -8.27 22.28
C ILE A 97 2.50 -7.72 22.84
N ILE A 98 2.29 -6.40 22.71
CA ILE A 98 1.07 -5.75 23.20
C ILE A 98 -0.17 -6.29 22.47
N GLU A 99 -0.11 -6.45 21.15
CA GLU A 99 -1.20 -6.98 20.32
C GLU A 99 -1.63 -8.37 20.79
N LYS A 100 -0.67 -9.27 21.05
CA LYS A 100 -0.95 -10.60 21.60
C LYS A 100 -1.65 -10.55 22.96
N GLU A 101 -1.21 -9.65 23.84
CA GLU A 101 -1.80 -9.49 25.17
C GLU A 101 -3.18 -8.82 25.14
N VAL A 102 -3.36 -7.85 24.24
CA VAL A 102 -4.66 -7.20 23.98
C VAL A 102 -5.66 -8.21 23.43
N GLU A 103 -5.28 -9.01 22.43
CA GLU A 103 -6.16 -10.04 21.85
C GLU A 103 -6.47 -11.17 22.85
N ALA A 104 -5.50 -11.56 23.69
CA ALA A 104 -5.74 -12.50 24.78
C ALA A 104 -6.77 -11.97 25.80
N LEU A 105 -6.65 -10.69 26.20
CA LEU A 105 -7.59 -10.06 27.11
C LEU A 105 -8.97 -9.85 26.47
N LYS A 106 -9.02 -9.42 25.21
CA LYS A 106 -10.25 -9.24 24.43
C LYS A 106 -11.04 -10.54 24.30
N LYS A 107 -10.35 -11.67 24.11
CA LYS A 107 -10.96 -13.01 24.06
C LYS A 107 -11.46 -13.48 25.44
N ALA A 108 -10.72 -13.18 26.51
CA ALA A 108 -11.08 -13.60 27.86
C ALA A 108 -12.20 -12.75 28.48
N ASN A 109 -12.12 -11.42 28.36
CA ASN A 109 -13.07 -10.47 28.93
C ASN A 109 -13.04 -9.12 28.17
N PRO A 110 -13.89 -8.93 27.14
CA PRO A 110 -13.89 -7.71 26.34
C PRO A 110 -14.28 -6.45 27.13
N MET A 111 -15.12 -6.58 28.17
CA MET A 111 -15.49 -5.43 29.01
C MET A 111 -14.30 -4.93 29.85
N GLN A 112 -13.44 -5.85 30.29
CA GLN A 112 -12.27 -5.49 31.08
C GLN A 112 -11.23 -4.71 30.27
N LEU A 113 -11.08 -5.01 28.97
CA LEU A 113 -10.21 -4.23 28.08
C LEU A 113 -10.65 -2.77 28.00
N GLY A 114 -11.95 -2.51 27.83
CA GLY A 114 -12.51 -1.16 27.81
C GLY A 114 -12.28 -0.41 29.13
N SER A 115 -12.46 -1.10 30.26
CA SER A 115 -12.18 -0.55 31.60
C SER A 115 -10.70 -0.16 31.75
N HIS A 116 -9.78 -1.08 31.41
CA HIS A 116 -8.34 -0.83 31.49
C HIS A 116 -7.91 0.35 30.62
N LEU A 117 -8.41 0.43 29.39
CA LEU A 117 -8.11 1.56 28.50
C LEU A 117 -8.57 2.88 29.10
N LYS A 118 -9.81 2.93 29.60
CA LYS A 118 -10.34 4.15 30.24
C LYS A 118 -9.49 4.59 31.43
N ILE A 119 -9.08 3.65 32.29
CA ILE A 119 -8.21 3.92 33.44
C ILE A 119 -6.82 4.43 33.01
N MET A 120 -6.29 3.98 31.87
CA MET A 120 -4.98 4.39 31.38
C MET A 120 -4.99 5.76 30.68
N THR A 121 -6.06 6.09 29.95
CA THR A 121 -6.13 7.30 29.12
C THR A 121 -6.76 8.50 29.83
N ASP A 122 -7.68 8.27 30.78
CA ASP A 122 -8.43 9.32 31.46
C ASP A 122 -7.97 9.45 32.92
N PRO A 123 -7.31 10.57 33.31
CA PRO A 123 -6.88 10.82 34.67
C PRO A 123 -8.03 10.81 35.68
N GLN A 124 -9.23 11.25 35.29
CA GLN A 124 -10.39 11.26 36.17
C GLN A 124 -10.91 9.84 36.38
N ALA A 125 -11.00 9.05 35.31
CA ALA A 125 -11.37 7.64 35.42
C ALA A 125 -10.38 6.83 36.28
N HIS A 126 -9.10 7.20 36.29
CA HIS A 126 -8.11 6.60 37.18
C HIS A 126 -8.41 6.86 38.67
N LEU A 127 -8.87 8.06 39.01
CA LEU A 127 -9.24 8.44 40.38
C LEU A 127 -10.57 7.81 40.82
N GLU A 128 -11.51 7.65 39.89
CA GLU A 128 -12.84 7.09 40.13
C GLU A 128 -12.86 5.55 40.09
N ALA A 129 -11.84 4.91 39.51
CA ALA A 129 -11.75 3.47 39.41
C ALA A 129 -11.81 2.80 40.79
N SER A 130 -12.52 1.68 40.86
CA SER A 130 -12.48 0.86 42.07
C SER A 130 -11.02 0.43 42.34
N GLN A 131 -10.64 0.31 43.61
CA GLN A 131 -9.29 -0.16 43.96
C GLN A 131 -8.95 -1.50 43.30
N GLN A 132 -9.96 -2.35 43.11
CA GLN A 132 -9.83 -3.64 42.43
C GLN A 132 -9.54 -3.48 40.92
N ASP A 133 -10.24 -2.59 40.23
CA ASP A 133 -10.00 -2.34 38.80
C ASP A 133 -8.65 -1.68 38.55
N ALA A 134 -8.26 -0.72 39.40
CA ALA A 134 -6.95 -0.08 39.34
C ALA A 134 -5.82 -1.09 39.61
N ALA A 135 -5.99 -2.00 40.58
CA ALA A 135 -5.03 -3.08 40.83
C ALA A 135 -4.93 -4.04 39.64
N ALA A 136 -6.07 -4.46 39.08
CA ALA A 136 -6.10 -5.35 37.91
C ALA A 136 -5.45 -4.72 36.68
N SER A 137 -5.66 -3.42 36.44
CA SER A 137 -5.02 -2.67 35.35
C SER A 137 -3.50 -2.60 35.54
N ASN A 138 -3.05 -2.28 36.76
CA ASN A 138 -1.62 -2.25 37.09
C ASN A 138 -0.95 -3.62 36.98
N ASP A 139 -1.64 -4.70 37.38
CA ASP A 139 -1.10 -6.05 37.28
C ASP A 139 -1.01 -6.51 35.82
N TRP A 140 -1.96 -6.11 34.97
CA TRP A 140 -1.86 -6.32 33.52
C TRP A 140 -0.67 -5.57 32.91
N LEU A 141 -0.46 -4.29 33.27
CA LEU A 141 0.72 -3.52 32.85
C LEU A 141 2.03 -4.17 33.30
N LYS A 142 2.12 -4.62 34.56
CA LYS A 142 3.30 -5.33 35.08
C LYS A 142 3.58 -6.62 34.31
N ARG A 143 2.53 -7.36 33.92
CA ARG A 143 2.66 -8.58 33.12
C ARG A 143 3.24 -8.27 31.74
N ILE A 144 2.69 -7.29 31.02
CA ILE A 144 3.21 -6.87 29.72
C ILE A 144 4.68 -6.42 29.87
N ALA A 145 4.97 -5.63 30.89
CA ALA A 145 6.33 -5.16 31.16
C ALA A 145 7.31 -6.30 31.49
N ALA A 146 6.86 -7.36 32.15
CA ALA A 146 7.67 -8.55 32.39
C ALA A 146 8.00 -9.30 31.09
N ILE A 147 7.02 -9.45 30.18
CA ILE A 147 7.22 -10.08 28.86
C ILE A 147 8.19 -9.23 28.02
N MET A 148 8.03 -7.91 27.99
CA MET A 148 8.95 -7.02 27.28
C MET A 148 10.38 -7.10 27.82
N ARG A 149 10.57 -7.10 29.15
CA ARG A 149 11.89 -7.27 29.78
C ARG A 149 12.52 -8.63 29.44
N ALA A 150 11.74 -9.70 29.38
CA ALA A 150 12.23 -11.01 28.92
C ALA A 150 12.74 -10.97 27.47
N HIS A 151 12.23 -10.05 26.65
CA HIS A 151 12.69 -9.80 25.28
C HIS A 151 13.74 -8.68 25.15
N GLN A 152 14.28 -8.18 26.27
CA GLN A 152 15.24 -7.06 26.35
C GLN A 152 14.70 -5.77 25.74
N LEU A 153 13.38 -5.56 25.82
CA LEU A 153 12.72 -4.35 25.35
C LEU A 153 12.47 -3.37 26.50
N PRO A 154 12.52 -2.05 26.22
CA PRO A 154 12.12 -1.02 27.16
C PRO A 154 10.63 -1.21 27.49
N ALA A 155 10.29 -1.03 28.77
CA ALA A 155 9.00 -1.45 29.32
C ALA A 155 8.58 -0.59 30.52
N SER A 156 8.66 0.73 30.39
CA SER A 156 8.19 1.63 31.45
C SER A 156 6.66 1.65 31.49
N ALA A 157 6.08 1.87 32.68
CA ALA A 157 4.63 1.96 32.80
C ALA A 157 4.06 3.16 32.02
N ALA A 158 4.81 4.27 31.93
CA ALA A 158 4.45 5.43 31.13
C ALA A 158 4.38 5.06 29.64
N GLN A 159 5.42 4.40 29.13
CA GLN A 159 5.48 3.94 27.74
C GLN A 159 4.35 2.99 27.39
N LEU A 160 4.04 2.03 28.26
CA LEU A 160 2.92 1.11 28.03
C LEU A 160 1.57 1.84 27.96
N LYS A 161 1.35 2.87 28.79
CA LYS A 161 0.13 3.69 28.75
C LYS A 161 -0.03 4.44 27.42
N VAL A 162 1.05 4.72 26.70
CA VAL A 162 1.01 5.33 25.36
C VAL A 162 0.85 4.27 24.26
N LEU A 163 1.60 3.17 24.33
CA LEU A 163 1.61 2.15 23.28
C LEU A 163 0.32 1.33 23.24
N ILE A 164 -0.29 0.98 24.39
CA ILE A 164 -1.49 0.13 24.42
C ILE A 164 -2.68 0.77 23.70
N PRO A 165 -3.05 2.05 23.96
CA PRO A 165 -4.12 2.71 23.21
C PRO A 165 -3.86 2.71 21.69
N ARG A 166 -2.62 2.99 21.25
CA ARG A 166 -2.24 2.94 19.83
C ARG A 166 -2.42 1.55 19.22
N VAL A 167 -2.19 0.48 19.99
CA VAL A 167 -2.45 -0.89 19.54
C VAL A 167 -3.94 -1.15 19.37
N VAL A 168 -4.74 -0.80 20.38
CA VAL A 168 -6.19 -1.02 20.35
C VAL A 168 -6.86 -0.23 19.22
N GLU A 169 -6.38 0.99 18.95
CA GLU A 169 -6.89 1.84 17.87
C GLU A 169 -6.36 1.48 16.48
N GLY A 170 -5.45 0.49 16.37
CA GLY A 170 -4.83 0.10 15.09
C GLY A 170 -3.86 1.15 14.52
N GLN A 171 -3.47 2.16 15.30
CA GLN A 171 -2.57 3.24 14.84
C GLN A 171 -1.13 2.77 14.61
N HIS A 172 -0.74 1.65 15.22
CA HIS A 172 0.58 1.04 15.07
C HIS A 172 0.77 0.26 13.76
N GLU A 173 -0.32 -0.06 13.05
CA GLU A 173 -0.23 -0.89 11.86
C GLU A 173 0.55 -0.18 10.74
N LEU A 174 1.57 -0.88 10.24
CA LEU A 174 2.29 -0.50 9.04
C LEU A 174 1.72 -1.27 7.86
N ASN A 175 1.41 -0.55 6.78
CA ASN A 175 0.98 -1.20 5.55
C ASN A 175 2.16 -1.99 4.91
N PRO A 176 1.88 -2.96 4.01
CA PRO A 176 2.93 -3.77 3.39
C PRO A 176 4.01 -2.98 2.66
N TYR A 177 3.68 -1.80 2.13
CA TYR A 177 4.65 -0.91 1.49
C TYR A 177 5.61 -0.30 2.50
N GLN A 178 5.11 0.19 3.63
CA GLN A 178 5.93 0.75 4.71
C GLN A 178 6.92 -0.30 5.24
N VAL A 179 6.45 -1.53 5.47
CA VAL A 179 7.31 -2.65 5.88
C VAL A 179 8.39 -2.92 4.82
N CYS A 180 8.00 -3.00 3.55
CA CYS A 180 8.94 -3.22 2.44
C CYS A 180 10.00 -2.12 2.34
N VAL A 181 9.64 -0.85 2.56
CA VAL A 181 10.59 0.28 2.58
C VAL A 181 11.64 0.11 3.69
N LEU A 182 11.20 -0.21 4.91
CA LEU A 182 12.10 -0.42 6.05
C LEU A 182 13.04 -1.61 5.83
N GLU A 183 12.49 -2.73 5.35
CA GLU A 183 13.26 -3.95 5.08
C GLU A 183 14.29 -3.75 3.97
N ASN A 184 13.91 -3.09 2.87
CA ASN A 184 14.83 -2.75 1.80
C ASN A 184 15.96 -1.84 2.25
N ARG A 185 15.66 -0.82 3.07
CA ARG A 185 16.70 0.09 3.57
C ARG A 185 17.65 -0.62 4.53
N THR A 186 17.10 -1.45 5.41
CA THR A 186 17.90 -2.31 6.31
C THR A 186 18.82 -3.22 5.50
N ALA A 187 18.29 -3.91 4.50
CA ALA A 187 19.06 -4.81 3.65
C ALA A 187 20.15 -4.09 2.85
N TYR A 188 19.85 -2.87 2.38
CA TYR A 188 20.82 -2.01 1.69
C TYR A 188 21.98 -1.61 2.61
N LEU A 189 21.70 -1.09 3.81
CA LEU A 189 22.74 -0.64 4.75
C LEU A 189 23.56 -1.80 5.33
N THR A 190 22.97 -2.97 5.48
CA THR A 190 23.65 -4.17 6.01
C THR A 190 24.34 -5.01 4.93
N GLY A 191 24.09 -4.73 3.64
CA GLY A 191 24.62 -5.51 2.52
C GLY A 191 24.08 -6.94 2.43
N THR A 192 22.93 -7.23 3.05
CA THR A 192 22.41 -8.60 3.22
C THR A 192 21.56 -9.13 2.06
N ALA A 193 21.00 -8.25 1.20
CA ALA A 193 20.17 -8.68 0.07
C ALA A 193 20.67 -8.14 -1.28
N PRO A 194 20.87 -9.00 -2.30
CA PRO A 194 21.27 -8.56 -3.64
C PRO A 194 20.12 -7.93 -4.45
N THR A 195 18.87 -8.10 -4.01
CA THR A 195 17.68 -7.65 -4.73
C THR A 195 16.67 -6.99 -3.80
N ALA A 196 16.31 -5.74 -4.10
CA ALA A 196 15.24 -5.03 -3.42
C ALA A 196 13.89 -5.72 -3.67
N GLN A 197 13.06 -5.80 -2.63
CA GLN A 197 11.67 -6.18 -2.77
C GLN A 197 10.88 -4.99 -3.32
N TYR A 198 9.88 -5.26 -4.16
CA TYR A 198 9.03 -4.21 -4.71
C TYR A 198 7.62 -4.36 -4.15
N CYS A 199 7.20 -3.37 -3.37
CA CYS A 199 5.81 -3.20 -2.95
C CYS A 199 5.28 -1.87 -3.49
N CYS A 200 4.02 -1.84 -3.92
CA CYS A 200 3.39 -0.61 -4.37
C CYS A 200 2.81 0.12 -3.15
N PRO A 201 3.00 1.45 -3.01
CA PRO A 201 2.34 2.21 -1.96
C PRO A 201 0.82 2.03 -2.05
N PRO A 202 0.11 2.00 -0.90
CA PRO A 202 -1.34 2.03 -0.93
C PRO A 202 -1.79 3.30 -1.64
N ARG A 203 -2.88 3.15 -2.39
CA ARG A 203 -3.49 4.28 -3.09
C ARG A 203 -4.06 5.25 -2.05
N PRO A 204 -3.80 6.57 -2.15
CA PRO A 204 -4.38 7.53 -1.20
C PRO A 204 -5.92 7.50 -1.30
N PRO A 205 -6.66 7.55 -0.17
CA PRO A 205 -8.12 7.54 -0.17
C PRO A 205 -8.72 8.64 -1.05
N GLU A 206 -8.06 9.78 -1.13
CA GLU A 206 -8.46 10.93 -1.94
C GLU A 206 -8.42 10.60 -3.42
N SER A 207 -7.58 9.67 -3.87
CA SER A 207 -7.54 9.23 -5.27
C SER A 207 -8.57 8.14 -5.61
N ARG A 208 -9.57 7.91 -4.75
CA ARG A 208 -10.71 7.04 -5.07
C ARG A 208 -11.49 7.53 -6.29
N TRP A 209 -11.53 8.84 -6.57
CA TRP A 209 -12.14 9.33 -7.82
C TRP A 209 -11.41 8.87 -9.09
N LEU A 210 -10.14 8.46 -8.99
CA LEU A 210 -9.41 7.80 -10.08
C LEU A 210 -9.80 6.31 -10.24
N LEU A 211 -10.58 5.75 -9.31
CA LEU A 211 -11.12 4.41 -9.43
C LEU A 211 -12.45 4.50 -10.17
N HIS A 212 -12.38 4.28 -11.46
CA HIS A 212 -13.57 4.17 -12.28
C HIS A 212 -14.23 2.80 -12.04
N ALA A 213 -15.43 2.82 -11.47
CA ALA A 213 -16.34 1.68 -11.47
C ALA A 213 -17.46 1.95 -12.47
N ASP A 214 -17.46 1.21 -13.56
CA ASP A 214 -18.54 1.28 -14.53
C ASP A 214 -19.00 -0.13 -14.90
N ARG A 215 -20.32 -0.32 -14.82
CA ARG A 215 -21.01 -1.58 -15.12
C ARG A 215 -21.51 -1.64 -16.55
N ASN A 216 -21.20 -0.65 -17.40
CA ASN A 216 -21.63 -0.65 -18.80
C ASN A 216 -21.21 -1.91 -19.56
N ALA A 217 -20.06 -2.51 -19.24
CA ALA A 217 -19.64 -3.79 -19.83
C ALA A 217 -20.53 -4.99 -19.45
N LEU A 218 -21.26 -4.90 -18.34
CA LEU A 218 -22.16 -5.96 -17.85
C LEU A 218 -23.61 -5.73 -18.30
N ILE A 219 -23.97 -4.47 -18.58
CA ILE A 219 -25.31 -4.07 -19.00
C ILE A 219 -25.43 -4.10 -20.53
N CYS A 220 -24.34 -3.89 -21.27
CA CYS A 220 -24.37 -3.91 -22.72
C CYS A 220 -24.72 -5.30 -23.27
N SER A 221 -25.26 -5.35 -24.49
CA SER A 221 -25.39 -6.65 -25.16
C SER A 221 -24.03 -7.11 -25.70
N ALA A 222 -23.86 -8.43 -25.85
CA ALA A 222 -22.69 -8.98 -26.54
C ALA A 222 -22.55 -8.42 -27.97
N TYR A 223 -23.66 -8.04 -28.62
CA TYR A 223 -23.67 -7.40 -29.92
C TYR A 223 -23.06 -5.99 -29.88
N ASP A 224 -23.44 -5.17 -28.89
CA ASP A 224 -22.89 -3.82 -28.74
C ASP A 224 -21.39 -3.86 -28.47
N PHE A 225 -20.95 -4.77 -27.60
CA PHE A 225 -19.53 -4.99 -27.36
C PHE A 225 -18.78 -5.41 -28.63
N GLN A 226 -19.34 -6.34 -29.41
CA GLN A 226 -18.79 -6.74 -30.71
C GLN A 226 -18.72 -5.57 -31.68
N ALA A 227 -19.78 -4.76 -31.78
CA ALA A 227 -19.85 -3.61 -32.68
C ALA A 227 -18.82 -2.53 -32.30
N LYS A 228 -18.50 -2.37 -31.02
CA LYS A 228 -17.44 -1.45 -30.58
C LYS A 228 -16.04 -1.89 -30.99
N VAL A 229 -15.78 -3.19 -31.06
CA VAL A 229 -14.45 -3.73 -31.45
C VAL A 229 -14.34 -3.92 -32.96
N LEU A 230 -15.40 -4.39 -33.63
CA LEU A 230 -15.39 -4.77 -35.05
C LEU A 230 -16.04 -3.74 -35.98
N GLY A 231 -16.67 -2.70 -35.43
CA GLY A 231 -17.49 -1.74 -36.18
C GLY A 231 -18.94 -2.24 -36.41
N GLN A 232 -19.85 -1.30 -36.71
CA GLN A 232 -21.29 -1.57 -36.86
C GLN A 232 -21.67 -2.33 -38.15
N GLN A 233 -20.83 -2.32 -39.19
CA GLN A 233 -21.15 -2.90 -40.52
C GLN A 233 -20.11 -3.90 -41.01
N SER A 234 -19.69 -4.81 -40.14
CA SER A 234 -18.80 -5.88 -40.56
C SER A 234 -19.59 -6.92 -41.38
N ASN A 235 -19.63 -6.78 -42.71
CA ASN A 235 -19.75 -7.97 -43.57
C ASN A 235 -18.56 -8.91 -43.25
N ASP A 236 -18.65 -10.21 -43.55
CA ASP A 236 -17.59 -11.19 -43.20
C ASP A 236 -16.21 -10.88 -43.84
N LEU A 237 -16.17 -9.92 -44.78
CA LEU A 237 -14.97 -9.38 -45.42
C LEU A 237 -14.35 -8.15 -44.72
N ALA A 238 -14.92 -7.69 -43.61
CA ALA A 238 -14.43 -6.48 -42.94
C ALA A 238 -13.04 -6.68 -42.31
N HIS A 239 -12.26 -5.60 -42.31
CA HIS A 239 -10.93 -5.56 -41.74
C HIS A 239 -10.98 -5.90 -40.25
N THR A 240 -10.45 -7.06 -39.89
CA THR A 240 -10.33 -7.43 -38.47
C THR A 240 -9.21 -6.62 -37.83
N PRO A 241 -9.40 -6.07 -36.62
CA PRO A 241 -8.35 -5.30 -35.96
C PRO A 241 -7.12 -6.17 -35.69
N ASP A 242 -5.94 -5.58 -35.85
CA ASP A 242 -4.68 -6.28 -35.64
C ASP A 242 -4.44 -6.54 -34.16
N LEU A 243 -4.06 -7.77 -33.83
CA LEU A 243 -3.65 -8.11 -32.48
C LEU A 243 -2.23 -7.59 -32.22
N PRO A 244 -1.93 -7.12 -31.00
CA PRO A 244 -0.58 -6.71 -30.64
C PRO A 244 0.42 -7.86 -30.82
N ALA A 245 1.71 -7.52 -30.86
CA ALA A 245 2.77 -8.52 -30.85
C ALA A 245 2.67 -9.41 -29.60
N ARG A 246 3.04 -10.69 -29.73
CA ARG A 246 3.01 -11.64 -28.61
C ARG A 246 3.95 -11.25 -27.46
N ALA A 247 4.99 -10.47 -27.76
CA ALA A 247 5.90 -9.94 -26.77
C ALA A 247 6.09 -8.45 -27.02
N LEU A 248 5.95 -7.65 -25.97
CA LEU A 248 6.17 -6.22 -25.97
C LEU A 248 7.55 -5.97 -25.37
N THR A 249 8.50 -5.52 -26.20
CA THR A 249 9.85 -5.20 -25.72
C THR A 249 9.83 -3.93 -24.86
N LEU A 250 10.90 -3.66 -24.10
CA LEU A 250 10.99 -2.43 -23.32
C LEU A 250 10.80 -1.15 -24.18
N PRO A 251 11.47 -0.99 -25.34
CA PRO A 251 11.22 0.16 -26.21
C PRO A 251 9.75 0.28 -26.66
N ASP A 252 9.09 -0.82 -26.99
CA ASP A 252 7.67 -0.81 -27.38
C ASP A 252 6.78 -0.39 -26.20
N ALA A 253 7.07 -0.94 -25.02
CA ALA A 253 6.36 -0.61 -23.78
C ALA A 253 6.47 0.88 -23.45
N LEU A 254 7.67 1.46 -23.56
CA LEU A 254 7.88 2.90 -23.34
C LEU A 254 7.17 3.77 -24.38
N ARG A 255 7.14 3.34 -25.65
CA ARG A 255 6.36 4.05 -26.69
C ARG A 255 4.87 4.07 -26.35
N HIS A 256 4.32 2.97 -25.86
CA HIS A 256 2.94 2.96 -25.37
C HIS A 256 2.76 3.85 -24.15
N VAL A 257 3.67 3.84 -23.17
CA VAL A 257 3.59 4.77 -22.01
C VAL A 257 3.44 6.21 -22.49
N VAL A 258 4.30 6.67 -23.41
CA VAL A 258 4.25 8.04 -23.96
C VAL A 258 2.94 8.29 -24.73
N SER A 259 2.51 7.33 -25.55
CA SER A 259 1.30 7.46 -26.36
C SER A 259 0.02 7.55 -25.50
N PHE A 260 -0.07 6.75 -24.43
CA PHE A 260 -1.18 6.80 -23.49
C PHE A 260 -1.14 8.07 -22.63
N SER A 261 0.02 8.46 -22.10
CA SER A 261 0.15 9.65 -21.25
C SER A 261 -0.11 10.96 -22.00
N SER A 262 0.20 11.00 -23.30
CA SER A 262 -0.09 12.15 -24.17
C SER A 262 -1.52 12.16 -24.72
N GLY A 263 -2.32 11.12 -24.47
CA GLY A 263 -3.67 10.98 -25.02
C GLY A 263 -3.73 10.66 -26.52
N GLN A 264 -2.60 10.32 -27.15
CA GLN A 264 -2.58 9.89 -28.56
C GLN A 264 -3.28 8.55 -28.76
N ALA A 265 -3.08 7.60 -27.84
CA ALA A 265 -3.78 6.31 -27.85
C ALA A 265 -5.13 6.44 -27.16
N ARG A 266 -6.22 6.44 -27.92
CA ARG A 266 -7.56 6.57 -27.34
C ARG A 266 -8.03 5.26 -26.73
N LEU A 267 -8.49 5.29 -25.47
CA LEU A 267 -9.02 4.10 -24.79
C LEU A 267 -10.30 3.50 -25.40
N ASP A 268 -11.05 4.28 -26.18
CA ASP A 268 -12.23 3.81 -26.91
C ASP A 268 -11.88 3.20 -28.29
N SER A 269 -10.60 3.23 -28.69
CA SER A 269 -10.13 2.59 -29.90
C SER A 269 -10.00 1.06 -29.72
N PRO A 270 -10.41 0.26 -30.72
CA PRO A 270 -10.20 -1.20 -30.70
C PRO A 270 -8.74 -1.59 -30.48
N GLU A 271 -7.79 -0.86 -31.08
CA GLU A 271 -6.36 -1.16 -31.00
C GLU A 271 -5.84 -1.05 -29.56
N SER A 272 -6.19 0.04 -28.87
CA SER A 272 -5.79 0.27 -27.49
C SER A 272 -6.45 -0.72 -26.54
N PHE A 273 -7.73 -1.04 -26.77
CA PHE A 273 -8.44 -2.08 -26.05
C PHE A 273 -7.76 -3.44 -26.19
N LEU A 274 -7.48 -3.87 -27.43
CA LEU A 274 -6.87 -5.17 -27.70
C LEU A 274 -5.45 -5.28 -27.12
N LEU A 275 -4.68 -4.19 -27.12
CA LEU A 275 -3.39 -4.14 -26.46
C LEU A 275 -3.51 -4.38 -24.95
N LEU A 276 -4.29 -3.54 -24.27
CA LEU A 276 -4.43 -3.62 -22.81
C LEU A 276 -5.08 -4.93 -22.37
N TYR A 277 -6.11 -5.39 -23.07
CA TYR A 277 -6.73 -6.68 -22.84
C TYR A 277 -5.73 -7.83 -23.01
N SER A 278 -4.90 -7.79 -24.05
CA SER A 278 -3.89 -8.82 -24.29
C SER A 278 -2.80 -8.81 -23.21
N LEU A 279 -2.47 -7.66 -22.64
CA LEU A 279 -1.53 -7.56 -21.52
C LEU A 279 -2.15 -8.07 -20.21
N PHE A 280 -3.41 -7.73 -19.90
CA PHE A 280 -4.12 -8.28 -18.73
C PHE A 280 -4.24 -9.81 -18.80
N THR A 281 -4.70 -10.35 -19.93
CA THR A 281 -4.87 -11.81 -20.14
C THR A 281 -3.58 -12.55 -20.47
N ARG A 282 -2.45 -11.83 -20.51
CA ARG A 282 -1.12 -12.34 -20.86
C ARG A 282 -1.02 -13.03 -22.22
N THR A 283 -1.92 -12.68 -23.12
CA THR A 283 -1.83 -13.08 -24.52
C THR A 283 -0.67 -12.35 -25.23
N ALA A 284 -0.41 -11.11 -24.80
CA ALA A 284 0.84 -10.40 -25.02
C ALA A 284 1.68 -10.41 -23.73
N ARG A 285 2.99 -10.68 -23.84
CA ARG A 285 3.92 -10.73 -22.71
C ARG A 285 4.77 -9.48 -22.65
N LEU A 286 4.91 -8.89 -21.48
CA LEU A 286 5.84 -7.80 -21.27
C LEU A 286 7.27 -8.35 -21.13
N LYS A 287 8.18 -7.93 -22.00
CA LYS A 287 9.60 -8.36 -22.05
C LYS A 287 10.51 -7.17 -21.74
N ILE A 288 10.36 -6.62 -20.54
CA ILE A 288 11.28 -5.60 -20.01
C ILE A 288 12.56 -6.26 -19.51
N PHE A 289 12.41 -7.37 -18.79
CA PHE A 289 13.50 -8.22 -18.31
C PHE A 289 13.32 -9.66 -18.83
N SER A 290 14.27 -10.55 -18.51
CA SER A 290 14.23 -11.98 -18.93
C SER A 290 12.92 -12.67 -18.55
N ARG A 291 12.33 -12.32 -17.41
CA ARG A 291 11.01 -12.80 -16.98
C ARG A 291 10.32 -11.74 -16.11
N VAL A 292 9.16 -11.24 -16.56
CA VAL A 292 8.32 -10.33 -15.77
C VAL A 292 7.29 -11.16 -14.99
N PRO A 293 7.26 -11.07 -13.64
CA PRO A 293 6.21 -11.66 -12.81
C PRO A 293 4.80 -11.21 -13.24
N VAL A 294 3.81 -12.07 -13.00
CA VAL A 294 2.41 -11.82 -13.39
C VAL A 294 1.88 -10.52 -12.79
N ALA A 295 2.11 -10.33 -11.50
CA ALA A 295 1.71 -9.13 -10.78
C ALA A 295 2.31 -7.85 -11.40
N GLN A 296 3.58 -7.89 -11.81
CA GLN A 296 4.25 -6.73 -12.40
C GLN A 296 3.68 -6.39 -13.79
N GLN A 297 3.37 -7.40 -14.62
CA GLN A 297 2.71 -7.16 -15.91
C GLN A 297 1.31 -6.57 -15.73
N HIS A 298 0.55 -7.06 -14.74
CA HIS A 298 -0.77 -6.51 -14.39
C HIS A 298 -0.65 -5.04 -13.97
N SER A 299 0.28 -4.74 -13.05
CA SER A 299 0.54 -3.38 -12.58
C SER A 299 0.97 -2.43 -13.69
N PHE A 300 1.82 -2.89 -14.61
CA PHE A 300 2.20 -2.10 -15.79
C PHE A 300 1.01 -1.80 -16.69
N THR A 301 0.13 -2.78 -16.92
CA THR A 301 -1.07 -2.59 -17.75
C THR A 301 -2.05 -1.62 -17.10
N ARG A 302 -2.23 -1.73 -15.78
CA ARG A 302 -3.03 -0.79 -14.99
C ARG A 302 -2.44 0.62 -15.00
N LEU A 303 -1.11 0.74 -15.01
CA LEU A 303 -0.43 2.03 -15.15
C LEU A 303 -0.76 2.66 -16.51
N LEU A 304 -0.64 1.93 -17.62
CA LEU A 304 -1.00 2.43 -18.95
C LEU A 304 -2.45 2.94 -19.01
N LEU A 305 -3.38 2.18 -18.43
CA LEU A 305 -4.79 2.57 -18.35
C LEU A 305 -4.97 3.89 -17.57
N ASN A 306 -4.30 4.04 -16.43
CA ASN A 306 -4.43 5.22 -15.56
C ASN A 306 -3.68 6.45 -16.08
N LEU A 307 -2.61 6.28 -16.86
CA LEU A 307 -1.87 7.39 -17.46
C LEU A 307 -2.69 8.12 -18.55
N HIS A 308 -3.73 7.49 -19.08
CA HIS A 308 -4.57 8.11 -20.09
C HIS A 308 -5.38 9.29 -19.50
N PRO A 309 -5.39 10.48 -20.13
CA PRO A 309 -6.10 11.66 -19.61
C PRO A 309 -7.60 11.47 -19.38
N HIS A 310 -8.23 10.59 -20.18
CA HIS A 310 -9.66 10.24 -20.07
C HIS A 310 -9.85 8.83 -19.51
N SER A 311 -8.99 8.41 -18.58
CA SER A 311 -9.10 7.08 -17.95
C SER A 311 -10.42 6.88 -17.21
N SER A 312 -11.12 7.97 -16.85
CA SER A 312 -12.45 7.96 -16.22
C SER A 312 -13.63 7.87 -17.20
N GLY A 313 -13.41 7.59 -18.49
CA GLY A 313 -14.49 7.48 -19.47
C GLY A 313 -15.39 6.25 -19.26
N HIS A 314 -16.68 6.39 -19.59
CA HIS A 314 -17.75 5.38 -19.39
C HIS A 314 -18.02 4.49 -20.62
N GLY A 315 -17.03 4.25 -21.48
CA GLY A 315 -17.22 3.42 -22.67
C GLY A 315 -17.17 1.93 -22.34
N VAL A 316 -18.01 1.10 -23.00
CA VAL A 316 -18.02 -0.38 -22.82
C VAL A 316 -16.62 -1.00 -22.81
N LEU A 317 -15.73 -0.60 -23.74
CA LEU A 317 -14.36 -1.11 -23.80
C LEU A 317 -13.53 -0.70 -22.57
N GLN A 318 -13.69 0.54 -22.12
CA GLN A 318 -13.04 1.05 -20.91
C GLN A 318 -13.56 0.31 -19.67
N SER A 319 -14.86 0.09 -19.55
CA SER A 319 -15.46 -0.62 -18.43
C SER A 319 -14.92 -2.05 -18.35
N VAL A 320 -14.77 -2.77 -19.47
CA VAL A 320 -14.11 -4.09 -19.49
C VAL A 320 -12.68 -3.99 -18.95
N LEU A 321 -11.88 -3.03 -19.41
CA LEU A 321 -10.50 -2.87 -18.96
C LEU A 321 -10.39 -2.51 -17.48
N HIS A 322 -11.31 -1.70 -16.95
CA HIS A 322 -11.36 -1.33 -15.53
C HIS A 322 -11.77 -2.51 -14.66
N ILE A 323 -12.74 -3.33 -15.10
CA ILE A 323 -13.09 -4.57 -14.40
C ILE A 323 -11.85 -5.46 -14.30
N LEU A 324 -11.13 -5.68 -15.41
CA LEU A 324 -9.90 -6.48 -15.40
C LEU A 324 -8.81 -5.86 -14.52
N ALA A 325 -8.61 -4.55 -14.60
CA ALA A 325 -7.60 -3.85 -13.80
C ALA A 325 -7.78 -4.06 -12.29
N ASN A 326 -9.03 -4.14 -11.82
CA ASN A 326 -9.38 -4.35 -10.42
C ASN A 326 -9.48 -5.85 -10.03
N ASN A 327 -9.48 -6.77 -10.99
CA ASN A 327 -9.67 -8.21 -10.77
C ASN A 327 -8.54 -9.05 -11.41
N PRO A 328 -7.31 -8.99 -10.86
CA PRO A 328 -6.15 -9.71 -11.41
C PRO A 328 -6.35 -11.24 -11.47
N GLN A 329 -7.10 -11.81 -10.53
CA GLN A 329 -7.41 -13.24 -10.47
C GLN A 329 -8.23 -13.70 -11.68
N ILE A 330 -9.19 -12.88 -12.12
CA ILE A 330 -10.08 -13.20 -13.24
C ILE A 330 -9.36 -13.11 -14.58
N CYS A 331 -8.35 -12.22 -14.69
CA CYS A 331 -7.59 -12.03 -15.92
C CYS A 331 -7.00 -13.33 -16.51
N MET A 332 -6.73 -14.33 -15.66
CA MET A 332 -6.17 -15.62 -16.08
C MET A 332 -7.22 -16.58 -16.67
N GLU A 333 -8.48 -16.42 -16.28
CA GLU A 333 -9.63 -17.22 -16.71
C GLU A 333 -10.24 -16.67 -18.01
N MET A 334 -10.06 -15.38 -18.26
CA MET A 334 -10.58 -14.69 -19.43
C MET A 334 -10.13 -15.30 -20.78
N PRO A 335 -11.02 -15.32 -21.80
CA PRO A 335 -10.69 -15.86 -23.13
C PRO A 335 -9.49 -15.18 -23.81
N LYS A 336 -8.49 -15.96 -24.20
CA LYS A 336 -7.24 -15.45 -24.80
C LYS A 336 -7.40 -15.05 -26.28
N LEU A 337 -6.88 -13.88 -26.61
CA LEU A 337 -6.88 -13.33 -27.98
C LEU A 337 -5.68 -13.81 -28.81
N THR A 338 -5.61 -15.11 -29.11
CA THR A 338 -4.47 -15.70 -29.83
C THR A 338 -4.51 -15.47 -31.34
N ARG A 339 -3.47 -14.90 -31.96
CA ARG A 339 -3.34 -14.84 -33.43
C ARG A 339 -3.49 -16.25 -34.04
N PRO A 340 -4.49 -16.51 -34.88
CA PRO A 340 -4.67 -17.82 -35.51
C PRO A 340 -3.72 -17.96 -36.69
N ARG A 341 -3.56 -19.20 -37.15
CA ARG A 341 -2.64 -19.55 -38.24
C ARG A 341 -3.23 -19.28 -39.63
N THR A 342 -4.55 -19.17 -39.74
CA THR A 342 -5.28 -18.90 -40.99
C THR A 342 -6.02 -17.56 -40.92
N LEU A 343 -6.38 -16.99 -42.07
CA LEU A 343 -7.16 -15.75 -42.19
C LEU A 343 -8.39 -15.82 -41.27
N ARG A 344 -8.53 -14.85 -40.36
CA ARG A 344 -9.69 -14.80 -39.47
C ARG A 344 -10.91 -14.37 -40.27
N THR A 345 -11.96 -15.16 -40.17
CA THR A 345 -13.31 -14.68 -40.48
C THR A 345 -13.81 -13.80 -39.34
N ALA A 346 -14.57 -12.75 -39.64
CA ALA A 346 -15.23 -11.91 -38.63
C ALA A 346 -16.03 -12.75 -37.62
N SER A 347 -16.60 -13.87 -38.06
CA SER A 347 -17.32 -14.84 -37.21
C SER A 347 -16.47 -15.44 -36.07
N GLN A 348 -15.17 -15.64 -36.25
CA GLN A 348 -14.30 -16.11 -35.16
C GLN A 348 -14.10 -15.03 -34.09
N TRP A 349 -13.96 -13.78 -34.50
CA TRP A 349 -13.87 -12.65 -33.57
C TRP A 349 -15.16 -12.46 -32.79
N ARG A 350 -16.31 -12.49 -33.46
CA ARG A 350 -17.62 -12.40 -32.80
C ARG A 350 -17.77 -13.45 -31.71
N ARG A 351 -17.44 -14.71 -32.00
CA ARG A 351 -17.48 -15.79 -30.99
C ARG A 351 -16.55 -15.52 -29.80
N LYS A 352 -15.32 -15.06 -30.04
CA LYS A 352 -14.38 -14.73 -28.95
C LYS A 352 -14.87 -13.55 -28.12
N LEU A 353 -15.35 -12.48 -28.73
CA LEU A 353 -15.86 -11.31 -28.02
C LEU A 353 -17.14 -11.64 -27.24
N ALA A 354 -18.03 -12.48 -27.80
CA ALA A 354 -19.17 -13.01 -27.07
C ALA A 354 -18.74 -13.81 -25.83
N ALA A 355 -17.74 -14.68 -25.97
CA ALA A 355 -17.21 -15.44 -24.83
C ALA A 355 -16.59 -14.54 -23.76
N ILE A 356 -15.88 -13.47 -24.16
CA ILE A 356 -15.33 -12.48 -23.22
C ILE A 356 -16.45 -11.81 -22.43
N HIS A 357 -17.50 -11.36 -23.12
CA HIS A 357 -18.65 -10.73 -22.48
C HIS A 357 -19.36 -11.70 -21.53
N GLN A 358 -19.62 -12.93 -21.98
CA GLN A 358 -20.29 -13.94 -21.17
C GLN A 358 -19.50 -14.25 -19.90
N GLU A 359 -18.19 -14.43 -19.99
CA GLU A 359 -17.35 -14.72 -18.82
C GLU A 359 -17.40 -13.59 -17.79
N LEU A 360 -17.41 -12.32 -18.22
CA LEU A 360 -17.56 -11.18 -17.31
C LEU A 360 -18.91 -11.20 -16.58
N VAL A 361 -20.00 -11.47 -17.30
CA VAL A 361 -21.35 -11.59 -16.72
C VAL A 361 -21.39 -12.77 -15.73
N ASP A 362 -20.80 -13.91 -16.10
CA ASP A 362 -20.78 -15.10 -15.24
C ASP A 362 -19.96 -14.86 -13.96
N HIS A 363 -18.87 -14.06 -14.02
CA HIS A 363 -18.13 -13.67 -12.82
C HIS A 363 -18.91 -12.69 -11.92
N GLU A 364 -19.69 -11.77 -12.49
CA GLU A 364 -20.57 -10.89 -11.71
C GLU A 364 -21.66 -11.72 -11.01
N LEU A 365 -22.33 -12.62 -11.73
CA LEU A 365 -23.36 -13.50 -11.17
C LEU A 365 -22.83 -14.39 -10.04
N ARG A 366 -21.56 -14.80 -10.13
CA ARG A 366 -20.86 -15.57 -9.08
C ARG A 366 -20.38 -14.70 -7.91
N GLY A 367 -20.48 -13.37 -7.99
CA GLY A 367 -19.96 -12.45 -6.96
C GLY A 367 -18.43 -12.39 -6.92
N ASN A 368 -17.75 -12.76 -8.01
CA ASN A 368 -16.29 -12.80 -8.07
C ASN A 368 -15.67 -11.43 -8.42
N LEU A 369 -16.47 -10.48 -8.92
CA LEU A 369 -16.01 -9.14 -9.26
C LEU A 369 -15.86 -8.28 -8.02
N HIS A 370 -14.64 -7.79 -7.82
CA HIS A 370 -14.29 -6.78 -6.84
C HIS A 370 -14.42 -5.42 -7.52
N TRP A 371 -15.30 -4.60 -6.96
CA TRP A 371 -15.46 -3.21 -7.35
C TRP A 371 -14.62 -2.32 -6.42
N PRO A 372 -14.06 -1.22 -6.92
CA PRO A 372 -13.45 -0.24 -6.03
C PRO A 372 -14.50 0.33 -5.06
N PRO A 373 -14.10 0.72 -3.84
CA PRO A 373 -14.99 1.18 -2.79
C PRO A 373 -15.67 2.51 -3.10
#